data_AF-A0AA43GZS8-F1
#
_entry.id   AF-A0AA43GZS8-F1
#
_cell.length_a   1.000
_cell.length_b   1.000
_cell.length_c   1.000
_cell.angle_alpha   90.00
_cell.angle_beta   90.00
_cell.angle_gamma   90.00
#
_symmetry.space_group_name_H-M   'P 1'
#
loop_
_entity.id
_entity.type
_entity.pdbx_description
1 polymer ?
#
loop_
_entity_poly.entity_id
_entity_poly.type
_entity_poly.pdbx_seq_one_letter_code
_entity_poly.pdbx_strand_id
1 'polypeptide(L)'
;MAKPKTSFICNECGTESSQWFGKCPACGTYNSLEEQISIQSLVDIPSRGGISNWQTNQSNGKSPAKPAKARASLTFDQISDRQIARWESGYSELDRVLGGGIVPGSMVLIGGDPGIGKSTLLLQVSNQLAQKYRILYVTGEESGQQVKLRASRLGVSKTPELPMQREDEDDENDSITAEKEESKNADLYVLPETDLEEILREIDSLRPNLAVIDSIQTVFFPALTSAPGSVAQVRECTAALMKVAKHEDITMLIVGHVTKEGAIAGPKVLEHLVDTVLYFEGDRFASHRLLRTVKNRFGATHEIGIFEMIEHGLQEVSNPSELFLGNRDDPAPGTAIVVACEGTRPIVVELQALVSPTSYPSPRRAGTGIDYNRLVQILAVLEKRVGIPMSKLDSYVASAGGLNVAEPAVDLGIAIAIVASFRDRTVDPGTVLIGEVGLGGQVRSVSQMELRLKEAAKLGFKRAIVPKGQKYPDYNIEILPVSKVIDAIIAAIPHQILEASDLELD
;
A
#
# COMPACT_ATOMS: atom_id res chain seq x y z
N MET A 1 -45.49 16.72 3.53
CA MET A 1 -44.89 15.42 3.88
C MET A 1 -44.45 14.74 2.59
N ALA A 2 -43.14 14.60 2.38
CA ALA A 2 -42.62 13.92 1.21
C ALA A 2 -42.88 12.41 1.33
N LYS A 3 -43.30 11.77 0.23
CA LYS A 3 -43.53 10.32 0.20
C LYS A 3 -42.19 9.59 0.37
N PRO A 4 -42.12 8.49 1.15
CA PRO A 4 -40.91 7.69 1.24
C PRO A 4 -40.56 7.18 -0.16
N LYS A 5 -39.29 7.34 -0.57
CA LYS A 5 -38.82 6.91 -1.88
C LYS A 5 -38.10 5.58 -1.69
N THR A 6 -38.61 4.54 -2.32
CA THR A 6 -37.99 3.20 -2.27
C THR A 6 -36.82 3.16 -3.26
N SER A 7 -35.65 2.70 -2.80
CA SER A 7 -34.43 2.50 -3.58
C SER A 7 -33.87 1.11 -3.29
N PHE A 8 -33.37 0.41 -4.30
CA PHE A 8 -32.78 -0.91 -4.15
C PHE A 8 -31.26 -0.80 -4.24
N ILE A 9 -30.53 -1.28 -3.24
CA ILE A 9 -29.06 -1.20 -3.20
C ILE A 9 -28.47 -2.59 -3.24
N CYS A 10 -27.46 -2.77 -4.08
CA CYS A 10 -26.76 -4.04 -4.19
C CYS A 10 -25.80 -4.24 -3.01
N ASN A 11 -25.96 -5.32 -2.25
CA ASN A 11 -25.06 -5.73 -1.16
C ASN A 11 -23.66 -6.13 -1.63
N GLU A 12 -23.46 -6.40 -2.93
CA GLU A 12 -22.16 -6.83 -3.45
C GLU A 12 -21.33 -5.63 -3.95
N CYS A 13 -21.95 -4.70 -4.66
CA CYS A 13 -21.24 -3.59 -5.32
C CYS A 13 -21.74 -2.19 -4.92
N GLY A 14 -22.75 -2.08 -4.07
CA GLY A 14 -23.30 -0.81 -3.60
C GLY A 14 -24.11 -0.01 -4.64
N THR A 15 -24.32 -0.54 -5.85
CA THR A 15 -25.08 0.15 -6.91
C THR A 15 -26.55 0.34 -6.51
N GLU A 16 -27.06 1.56 -6.70
CA GLU A 16 -28.45 1.92 -6.43
C GLU A 16 -29.32 1.80 -7.70
N SER A 17 -30.54 1.28 -7.54
CA SER A 17 -31.55 1.18 -8.59
C SER A 17 -32.91 1.63 -8.06
N SER A 18 -33.69 2.32 -8.89
CA SER A 18 -35.07 2.71 -8.55
C SER A 18 -36.09 1.58 -8.72
N GLN A 19 -35.69 0.43 -9.29
CA GLN A 19 -36.55 -0.73 -9.55
C GLN A 19 -35.83 -2.03 -9.19
N TRP A 20 -36.58 -3.03 -8.72
CA TRP A 20 -36.05 -4.37 -8.43
C TRP A 20 -35.91 -5.17 -9.72
N PHE A 21 -34.68 -5.58 -10.07
CA PHE A 21 -34.40 -6.35 -11.29
C PHE A 21 -34.03 -7.81 -11.04
N GLY A 22 -34.05 -8.29 -9.80
CA GLY A 22 -33.64 -9.66 -9.42
C GLY A 22 -32.14 -9.96 -9.57
N LYS A 23 -31.44 -9.22 -10.43
CA LYS A 23 -29.98 -9.20 -10.61
C LYS A 23 -29.48 -7.76 -10.55
N CYS A 24 -28.30 -7.54 -9.99
CA CYS A 24 -27.68 -6.23 -9.99
C CYS A 24 -27.29 -5.80 -11.42
N PRO A 25 -27.68 -4.60 -11.87
CA PRO A 25 -27.36 -4.13 -13.22
C PRO A 25 -25.87 -3.81 -13.43
N ALA A 26 -25.10 -3.59 -12.36
CA ALA A 26 -23.67 -3.27 -12.44
C ALA A 26 -22.77 -4.51 -12.32
N CYS A 27 -22.96 -5.34 -11.28
CA CYS A 27 -22.09 -6.49 -11.02
C CYS A 27 -22.65 -7.83 -11.51
N GLY A 28 -23.91 -7.88 -11.96
CA GLY A 28 -24.54 -9.10 -12.48
C GLY A 28 -24.98 -10.13 -11.42
N THR A 29 -24.72 -9.88 -10.13
CA THR A 29 -25.03 -10.79 -9.04
C THR A 29 -26.54 -10.88 -8.80
N TYR A 30 -27.10 -12.11 -8.79
CA TYR A 30 -28.50 -12.38 -8.50
C TYR A 30 -28.82 -12.23 -7.01
N ASN A 31 -30.06 -11.84 -6.67
CA ASN A 31 -30.58 -11.69 -5.29
C ASN A 31 -29.73 -10.80 -4.37
N SER A 32 -28.92 -9.91 -4.95
CA SER A 32 -28.03 -9.02 -4.22
C SER A 32 -28.65 -7.65 -3.90
N LEU A 33 -29.82 -7.33 -4.46
CA LEU A 33 -30.50 -6.06 -4.26
C LEU A 33 -31.38 -6.12 -3.02
N GLU A 34 -31.09 -5.30 -2.01
CA GLU A 34 -31.96 -5.11 -0.84
C GLU A 34 -32.81 -3.85 -1.00
N GLU A 35 -34.07 -3.95 -0.59
CA GLU A 35 -35.00 -2.82 -0.54
C GLU A 35 -34.63 -1.88 0.60
N GLN A 36 -34.27 -0.65 0.26
CA GLN A 36 -34.11 0.42 1.22
C GLN A 36 -35.22 1.45 1.04
N ILE A 37 -35.96 1.69 2.10
CA ILE A 37 -36.88 2.82 2.16
C ILE A 37 -36.02 4.02 2.54
N SER A 38 -35.74 4.90 1.58
CA SER A 38 -35.19 6.21 1.93
C SER A 38 -36.28 6.98 2.66
N ILE A 39 -36.19 6.97 3.99
CA ILE A 39 -36.62 8.12 4.74
C ILE A 39 -35.69 9.22 4.24
N GLN A 40 -36.22 10.24 3.58
CA GLN A 40 -35.47 11.46 3.34
C GLN A 40 -34.86 11.82 4.67
N SER A 41 -33.57 11.59 4.77
CA SER A 41 -32.84 11.79 5.97
C SER A 41 -32.73 13.31 6.06
N LEU A 42 -33.76 13.90 6.68
CA LEU A 42 -33.66 15.11 7.47
C LEU A 42 -32.68 14.77 8.60
N VAL A 43 -31.44 14.44 8.26
CA VAL A 43 -30.35 14.50 9.19
C VAL A 43 -30.04 15.99 9.28
N ASP A 44 -30.82 16.65 10.12
CA ASP A 44 -30.24 17.60 11.04
C ASP A 44 -29.19 16.83 11.86
N ILE A 45 -28.04 16.53 11.23
CA ILE A 45 -26.79 16.32 11.96
C ILE A 45 -26.66 17.61 12.75
N PRO A 46 -26.59 17.56 14.09
CA PRO A 46 -26.84 18.73 14.92
C PRO A 46 -25.86 19.84 14.54
N SER A 47 -26.31 20.73 13.67
CA SER A 47 -25.63 21.95 13.33
C SER A 47 -26.15 22.94 14.33
N ARG A 48 -25.51 22.96 15.51
CA ARG A 48 -25.78 23.86 16.64
C ARG A 48 -27.26 23.94 17.07
N GLY A 49 -27.64 23.12 18.06
CA GLY A 49 -28.83 23.40 18.87
C GLY A 49 -29.58 22.22 19.49
N GLY A 50 -29.10 20.98 19.34
CA GLY A 50 -29.92 19.79 19.57
C GLY A 50 -29.46 18.81 20.64
N ILE A 51 -28.70 19.20 21.68
CA ILE A 51 -28.43 18.34 22.86
C ILE A 51 -28.45 19.19 24.16
N SER A 52 -29.38 20.13 24.29
CA SER A 52 -29.55 20.92 25.51
C SER A 52 -30.97 20.87 26.09
N ASN A 53 -31.60 19.69 26.06
CA ASN A 53 -32.92 19.51 26.67
C ASN A 53 -32.92 18.55 27.87
N TRP A 54 -31.84 18.54 28.66
CA TRP A 54 -31.86 17.93 29.99
C TRP A 54 -31.01 18.68 31.02
N GLN A 55 -31.18 19.99 31.12
CA GLN A 55 -30.84 20.78 32.31
C GLN A 55 -31.74 22.01 32.40
N THR A 56 -32.90 21.82 33.01
CA THR A 56 -33.68 22.93 33.59
C THR A 56 -32.95 23.48 34.83
N ASN A 57 -32.94 24.81 34.91
CA ASN A 57 -32.56 25.68 36.03
C ASN A 57 -31.06 25.89 36.31
N GLN A 58 -30.43 26.85 35.63
CA GLN A 58 -30.12 28.16 36.23
C GLN A 58 -29.51 29.13 35.21
N SER A 59 -29.69 30.41 35.51
CA SER A 59 -29.69 31.57 34.65
C SER A 59 -28.32 32.16 34.25
N ASN A 60 -28.37 32.90 33.15
CA ASN A 60 -27.62 34.10 32.78
C ASN A 60 -26.20 34.00 32.20
N GLY A 61 -26.16 34.11 30.86
CA GLY A 61 -25.27 35.06 30.18
C GLY A 61 -24.25 34.44 29.23
N LYS A 62 -24.45 34.58 27.91
CA LYS A 62 -23.50 35.17 26.93
C LYS A 62 -23.88 34.89 25.46
N SER A 63 -23.92 35.99 24.70
CA SER A 63 -23.65 36.20 23.26
C SER A 63 -24.40 35.38 22.19
N PRO A 64 -25.03 36.04 21.18
CA PRO A 64 -25.63 35.34 20.04
C PRO A 64 -24.52 34.81 19.12
N ALA A 65 -24.50 33.49 18.90
CA ALA A 65 -23.62 32.85 17.93
C ALA A 65 -23.96 33.33 16.50
N LYS A 66 -22.97 33.84 15.77
CA LYS A 66 -23.13 34.23 14.36
C LYS A 66 -23.55 33.00 13.52
N PRO A 67 -24.53 33.13 12.60
CA PRO A 67 -24.93 32.04 11.73
C PRO A 67 -23.77 31.65 10.80
N ALA A 68 -23.61 30.35 10.54
CA ALA A 68 -22.63 29.83 9.61
C ALA A 68 -22.90 30.41 8.21
N LYS A 69 -21.90 31.07 7.61
CA LYS A 69 -22.02 31.63 6.26
C LYS A 69 -22.23 30.48 5.28
N ALA A 70 -23.26 30.56 4.43
CA ALA A 70 -23.42 29.66 3.29
C ALA A 70 -22.14 29.71 2.43
N ARG A 71 -21.58 28.53 2.08
CA ARG A 71 -20.43 28.45 1.18
C ARG A 71 -20.87 28.99 -0.18
N ALA A 72 -20.33 30.14 -0.58
CA ALA A 72 -20.58 30.71 -1.91
C ALA A 72 -19.69 29.99 -2.94
N SER A 73 -20.21 29.78 -4.14
CA SER A 73 -19.42 29.32 -5.27
C SER A 73 -18.40 30.40 -5.66
N LEU A 74 -17.15 30.00 -5.85
CA LEU A 74 -16.07 30.87 -6.34
C LEU A 74 -15.75 30.54 -7.81
N THR A 75 -15.30 31.53 -8.58
CA THR A 75 -14.71 31.26 -9.91
C THR A 75 -13.35 30.59 -9.74
N PHE A 76 -12.85 29.90 -10.77
CA PHE A 76 -11.56 29.20 -10.70
C PHE A 76 -10.42 30.13 -10.25
N ASP A 77 -10.33 31.35 -10.80
CA ASP A 77 -9.30 32.34 -10.44
C ASP A 77 -9.40 32.87 -9.00
N GLN A 78 -10.54 32.67 -8.33
CA GLN A 78 -10.75 33.06 -6.94
C GLN A 78 -10.35 31.96 -5.96
N ILE A 79 -10.05 30.76 -6.44
CA ILE A 79 -9.56 29.65 -5.62
C ILE A 79 -8.06 29.84 -5.45
N SER A 80 -7.64 30.23 -4.25
CA SER A 80 -6.21 30.35 -3.93
C SER A 80 -5.56 28.97 -3.91
N ASP A 81 -4.40 28.83 -4.57
CA ASP A 81 -3.50 27.69 -4.41
C ASP A 81 -2.92 27.69 -2.99
N ARG A 82 -3.67 27.12 -2.05
CA ARG A 82 -3.19 26.94 -0.68
C ARG A 82 -2.27 25.73 -0.67
N GLN A 83 -0.96 25.95 -0.53
CA GLN A 83 -0.04 24.87 -0.21
C GLN A 83 -0.43 24.31 1.16
N ILE A 84 -1.04 23.12 1.16
CA ILE A 84 -1.44 22.44 2.39
C ILE A 84 -0.17 21.85 3.01
N ALA A 85 0.21 22.32 4.20
CA ALA A 85 1.29 21.74 4.97
C ALA A 85 0.88 20.34 5.43
N ARG A 86 1.58 19.31 4.94
CA ARG A 86 1.33 17.91 5.30
C ARG A 86 1.94 17.58 6.65
N TRP A 87 1.32 16.64 7.37
CA TRP A 87 1.90 16.07 8.58
C TRP A 87 2.76 14.87 8.21
N GLU A 88 4.01 14.89 8.65
CA GLU A 88 4.87 13.70 8.63
C GLU A 88 4.31 12.68 9.60
N SER A 89 4.00 11.48 9.10
CA SER A 89 3.51 10.38 9.96
C SER A 89 4.61 9.79 10.84
N GLY A 90 5.88 10.09 10.53
CA GLY A 90 7.08 9.46 11.08
C GLY A 90 7.40 8.09 10.47
N TYR A 91 6.62 7.71 9.45
CA TYR A 91 6.81 6.52 8.62
C TYR A 91 7.00 6.99 7.17
N SER A 92 8.23 6.92 6.68
CA SER A 92 8.64 7.39 5.35
C SER A 92 7.93 6.68 4.19
N GLU A 93 7.66 5.39 4.33
CA GLU A 93 6.96 4.56 3.35
C GLU A 93 5.46 4.89 3.35
N LEU A 94 4.87 5.17 4.52
CA LEU A 94 3.49 5.64 4.62
C LEU A 94 3.35 7.04 4.02
N ASP A 95 4.26 7.96 4.36
CA ASP A 95 4.25 9.31 3.83
C ASP A 95 4.39 9.32 2.32
N ARG A 96 5.25 8.45 1.77
CA ARG A 96 5.38 8.23 0.32
C ARG A 96 4.08 7.81 -0.33
N VAL A 97 3.42 6.79 0.22
CA VAL A 97 2.13 6.27 -0.26
C VAL A 97 1.02 7.35 -0.20
N LEU A 98 1.07 8.23 0.79
CA LEU A 98 0.15 9.36 0.92
C LEU A 98 0.51 10.56 0.02
N GLY A 99 1.64 10.53 -0.69
CA GLY A 99 2.11 11.60 -1.57
C GLY A 99 2.89 12.70 -0.85
N GLY A 100 3.69 12.33 0.14
CA GLY A 100 4.53 13.21 0.96
C GLY A 100 4.00 13.50 2.36
N GLY A 101 3.09 12.67 2.88
CA GLY A 101 2.54 12.80 4.23
C GLY A 101 1.02 12.98 4.30
N ILE A 102 0.50 12.98 5.53
CA ILE A 102 -0.92 13.06 5.84
C ILE A 102 -1.45 14.47 5.55
N VAL A 103 -2.53 14.55 4.78
CA VAL A 103 -3.16 15.83 4.43
C VAL A 103 -4.22 16.19 5.49
N PRO A 104 -4.12 17.36 6.15
CA PRO A 104 -5.14 17.84 7.08
C PRO A 104 -6.54 17.92 6.47
N GLY A 105 -7.58 17.57 7.22
CA GLY A 105 -8.97 17.64 6.76
C GLY A 105 -9.31 16.67 5.62
N SER A 106 -8.49 15.64 5.45
CA SER A 106 -8.71 14.56 4.49
C SER A 106 -9.24 13.29 5.15
N MET A 107 -9.82 12.41 4.34
CA MET A 107 -10.22 11.08 4.77
C MET A 107 -9.47 10.02 3.98
N VAL A 108 -8.76 9.16 4.71
CA VAL A 108 -7.96 8.06 4.16
C VAL A 108 -8.59 6.73 4.59
N LEU A 109 -8.82 5.84 3.63
CA LEU A 109 -9.25 4.46 3.86
C LEU A 109 -8.06 3.51 3.75
N ILE A 110 -7.88 2.63 4.72
CA ILE A 110 -6.91 1.53 4.69
C ILE A 110 -7.66 0.21 4.62
N GLY A 111 -7.69 -0.37 3.41
CA GLY A 111 -8.24 -1.68 3.11
C GLY A 111 -7.21 -2.79 3.36
N GLY A 112 -7.66 -4.01 3.64
CA GLY A 112 -6.80 -5.19 3.62
C GLY A 112 -7.35 -6.40 4.39
N ASP A 113 -6.73 -7.55 4.18
CA ASP A 113 -7.14 -8.81 4.83
C ASP A 113 -7.08 -8.70 6.38
N PRO A 114 -7.97 -9.38 7.11
CA PRO A 114 -7.86 -9.49 8.57
C PRO A 114 -6.49 -10.06 8.99
N GLY A 115 -5.87 -9.47 10.02
CA GLY A 115 -4.55 -9.88 10.49
C GLY A 115 -3.36 -9.36 9.68
N ILE A 116 -3.58 -8.59 8.60
CA ILE A 116 -2.47 -7.99 7.83
C ILE A 116 -1.73 -6.87 8.58
N GLY A 117 -2.23 -6.40 9.73
CA GLY A 117 -1.54 -5.40 10.56
C GLY A 117 -2.04 -3.96 10.39
N LYS A 118 -3.24 -3.74 9.85
CA LYS A 118 -3.86 -2.40 9.70
C LYS A 118 -3.93 -1.64 11.03
N SER A 119 -4.49 -2.25 12.07
CA SER A 119 -4.57 -1.68 13.42
C SER A 119 -3.17 -1.43 14.01
N THR A 120 -2.21 -2.31 13.72
CA THR A 120 -0.81 -2.15 14.17
C THR A 120 -0.19 -0.90 13.54
N LEU A 121 -0.33 -0.73 12.22
CA LEU A 121 0.16 0.45 11.49
C LEU A 121 -0.48 1.72 12.04
N LEU A 122 -1.81 1.73 12.20
CA LEU A 122 -2.51 2.92 12.68
C LEU A 122 -2.22 3.28 14.13
N LEU A 123 -2.05 2.30 15.02
CA LEU A 123 -1.63 2.57 16.40
C LEU A 123 -0.21 3.15 16.44
N GLN A 124 0.72 2.62 15.65
CA GLN A 124 2.09 3.14 15.55
C GLN A 124 2.10 4.59 15.04
N VAL A 125 1.37 4.87 13.97
CA VAL A 125 1.23 6.23 13.40
C VAL A 125 0.54 7.17 14.40
N SER A 126 -0.51 6.70 15.07
CA SER A 126 -1.23 7.50 16.08
C SER A 126 -0.34 7.89 17.24
N ASN A 127 0.49 6.98 17.74
CA ASN A 127 1.46 7.27 18.79
C ASN A 127 2.47 8.35 18.37
N GLN A 128 3.01 8.22 17.16
CA GLN A 128 3.98 9.17 16.64
C GLN A 128 3.39 10.57 16.47
N LEU A 129 2.15 10.66 15.96
CA LEU A 129 1.44 11.92 15.79
C LEU A 129 0.96 12.51 17.12
N ALA A 130 0.66 11.69 18.12
CA ALA A 130 0.21 12.12 19.45
C ALA A 130 1.28 12.94 20.21
N GLN A 131 2.53 12.93 19.77
CA GLN A 131 3.58 13.80 20.30
C GLN A 131 3.37 15.27 19.91
N LYS A 132 2.65 15.54 18.81
CA LYS A 132 2.46 16.90 18.25
C LYS A 132 0.99 17.31 18.16
N TYR A 133 0.08 16.35 18.05
CA TYR A 133 -1.32 16.58 17.73
C TYR A 133 -2.23 15.80 18.67
N ARG A 134 -3.47 16.27 18.81
CA ARG A 134 -4.51 15.54 19.55
C ARG A 134 -5.09 14.43 18.68
N ILE A 135 -4.97 13.18 19.13
CA ILE A 135 -5.41 12.00 18.38
C ILE A 135 -6.53 11.28 19.13
N LEU A 136 -7.60 10.93 18.43
CA LEU A 136 -8.67 10.06 18.92
C LEU A 136 -8.61 8.72 18.19
N TYR A 137 -8.38 7.63 18.91
CA TYR A 137 -8.42 6.27 18.39
C TYR A 137 -9.72 5.58 18.81
N VAL A 138 -10.65 5.43 17.87
CA VAL A 138 -11.92 4.74 18.08
C VAL A 138 -11.76 3.28 17.69
N THR A 139 -12.10 2.37 18.59
CA THR A 139 -12.09 0.93 18.32
C THR A 139 -13.40 0.28 18.72
N GLY A 140 -13.98 -0.49 17.80
CA GLY A 140 -15.14 -1.34 18.10
C GLY A 140 -14.78 -2.83 18.19
N GLU A 141 -13.57 -3.21 17.76
CA GLU A 141 -13.11 -4.61 17.72
C GLU A 141 -12.39 -5.03 19.00
N GLU A 142 -11.70 -4.09 19.66
CA GLU A 142 -10.85 -4.37 20.81
C GLU A 142 -11.29 -3.56 22.04
N SER A 143 -11.14 -4.15 23.23
CA SER A 143 -11.29 -3.39 24.47
C SER A 143 -10.11 -2.41 24.65
N GLY A 144 -10.33 -1.30 25.36
CA GLY A 144 -9.26 -0.34 25.67
C GLY A 144 -8.05 -0.97 26.38
N GLN A 145 -8.25 -2.03 27.16
CA GLN A 145 -7.17 -2.79 27.79
C GLN A 145 -6.32 -3.57 26.78
N GLN A 146 -6.94 -4.19 25.78
CA GLN A 146 -6.24 -4.91 24.71
C GLN A 146 -5.43 -3.94 23.84
N VAL A 147 -6.02 -2.80 23.47
CA VAL A 147 -5.31 -1.73 22.75
C VAL A 147 -4.10 -1.27 23.55
N LYS A 148 -4.25 -1.02 24.86
CA LYS A 148 -3.14 -0.60 25.73
C LYS A 148 -2.01 -1.63 25.81
N LEU A 149 -2.34 -2.93 25.87
CA LEU A 149 -1.34 -4.01 25.87
C LEU A 149 -0.56 -4.05 24.55
N ARG A 150 -1.27 -3.93 23.41
CA ARG A 150 -0.63 -3.87 22.08
C ARG A 150 0.24 -2.64 21.95
N ALA A 151 -0.30 -1.46 22.25
CA ALA A 151 0.42 -0.20 22.28
C ALA A 151 1.72 -0.33 23.10
N SER A 152 1.65 -0.88 24.32
CA SER A 152 2.84 -1.03 25.15
C SER A 152 3.92 -1.94 24.54
N ARG A 153 3.54 -2.98 23.79
CA ARG A 153 4.49 -3.84 23.05
C ARG A 153 5.12 -3.14 21.84
N LEU A 154 4.37 -2.25 21.22
CA LEU A 154 4.80 -1.43 20.08
C LEU A 154 5.66 -0.23 20.51
N GLY A 155 6.05 -0.13 21.79
CA GLY A 155 6.80 1.02 22.31
C GLY A 155 5.97 2.30 22.41
N VAL A 156 4.65 2.22 22.38
CA VAL A 156 3.71 3.37 22.46
C VAL A 156 3.61 3.92 23.90
N SER A 157 4.37 3.36 24.84
CA SER A 157 4.33 3.73 26.25
C SER A 157 5.72 4.15 26.73
N LYS A 158 5.89 5.47 26.90
CA LYS A 158 7.07 6.23 27.35
C LYS A 158 8.12 6.51 26.27
N THR A 159 8.54 7.78 26.27
CA THR A 159 9.61 8.41 25.49
C THR A 159 10.81 7.47 25.26
N PRO A 160 11.50 7.56 24.12
CA PRO A 160 12.71 6.78 23.88
C PRO A 160 13.76 7.17 24.94
N GLU A 161 14.05 6.26 25.86
CA GLU A 161 15.29 6.31 26.62
C GLU A 161 16.42 6.04 25.62
N LEU A 162 17.17 7.10 25.29
CA LEU A 162 18.43 6.97 24.57
C LEU A 162 19.33 5.97 25.32
N PRO A 163 20.08 5.11 24.61
CA PRO A 163 20.94 4.14 25.26
C PRO A 163 21.99 4.86 26.11
N MET A 164 21.97 4.60 27.43
CA MET A 164 23.01 5.04 28.35
C MET A 164 24.36 4.47 27.89
N GLN A 165 25.19 5.31 27.30
CA GLN A 165 26.62 5.05 27.24
C GLN A 165 27.13 5.11 28.67
N ARG A 166 27.72 4.01 29.13
CA ARG A 166 28.50 3.99 30.36
C ARG A 166 29.76 4.79 30.07
N GLU A 167 29.80 6.02 30.57
CA GLU A 167 31.05 6.75 30.75
C GLU A 167 31.50 6.48 32.18
N ASP A 168 32.72 5.95 32.27
CA ASP A 168 33.44 5.68 33.50
C ASP A 168 33.75 7.00 34.24
N GLU A 169 33.96 6.84 35.54
CA GLU A 169 34.18 7.86 36.58
C GLU A 169 35.26 8.91 36.23
N ASP A 170 34.98 10.19 36.53
CA ASP A 170 35.76 11.06 37.44
C ASP A 170 35.56 12.55 37.08
N ASP A 171 34.94 13.30 38.01
CA ASP A 171 35.36 14.64 38.49
C ASP A 171 34.21 15.49 39.05
N GLU A 172 34.52 16.10 40.19
CA GLU A 172 33.65 16.87 41.07
C GLU A 172 33.26 18.26 40.53
N ASN A 173 32.10 18.73 41.00
CA ASN A 173 31.64 20.13 41.04
C ASN A 173 31.40 20.83 39.69
N ASP A 174 30.14 20.82 39.25
CA ASP A 174 29.46 22.10 39.03
C ASP A 174 27.94 21.96 39.14
N SER A 175 27.33 22.91 39.85
CA SER A 175 25.89 22.99 40.08
C SER A 175 25.16 23.35 38.79
N ILE A 176 24.75 22.34 38.02
CA ILE A 176 23.85 22.52 36.88
C ILE A 176 22.42 22.37 37.39
N THR A 177 21.66 23.46 37.30
CA THR A 177 20.20 23.48 37.45
C THR A 177 19.59 22.48 36.47
N ALA A 178 19.19 21.31 36.99
CA ALA A 178 18.38 20.36 36.26
C ALA A 178 17.01 21.00 35.97
N GLU A 179 16.89 21.64 34.80
CA GLU A 179 15.61 21.90 34.18
C GLU A 179 14.96 20.54 33.95
N LYS A 180 14.01 20.20 34.82
CA LYS A 180 13.10 19.08 34.61
C LYS A 180 12.29 19.39 33.36
N GLU A 181 12.69 18.87 32.21
CA GLU A 181 11.80 18.74 31.07
C GLU A 181 10.62 17.86 31.51
N GLU A 182 9.50 18.50 31.83
CA GLU A 182 8.24 17.81 32.07
C GLU A 182 7.90 16.98 30.83
N SER A 183 7.97 15.66 30.97
CA SER A 183 7.48 14.68 30.01
C SER A 183 6.05 15.05 29.60
N LYS A 184 5.90 15.67 28.43
CA LYS A 184 4.59 15.85 27.80
C LYS A 184 4.05 14.45 27.53
N ASN A 185 3.00 14.06 28.27
CA ASN A 185 2.24 12.86 27.94
C ASN A 185 1.70 12.98 26.50
N ALA A 186 1.83 11.91 25.73
CA ALA A 186 1.28 11.83 24.37
C ALA A 186 -0.25 12.09 24.39
N ASP A 187 -0.74 12.94 23.49
CA ASP A 187 -2.15 13.35 23.40
C ASP A 187 -2.99 12.31 22.62
N LEU A 188 -2.90 11.04 23.04
CA LEU A 188 -3.59 9.90 22.43
C LEU A 188 -4.76 9.43 23.30
N TYR A 189 -5.98 9.64 22.81
CA TYR A 189 -7.23 9.21 23.45
C TYR A 189 -7.73 7.93 22.79
N VAL A 190 -8.21 6.97 23.57
CA VAL A 190 -8.78 5.71 23.06
C VAL A 190 -10.24 5.62 23.49
N LEU A 191 -11.13 5.45 22.51
CA LEU A 191 -12.57 5.33 22.71
C LEU A 191 -13.05 3.94 22.24
N PRO A 192 -13.34 3.00 23.16
CA PRO A 192 -13.94 1.72 22.83
C PRO A 192 -15.45 1.88 22.66
N GLU A 193 -15.88 2.29 21.47
CA GLU A 193 -17.28 2.59 21.15
C GLU A 193 -17.63 2.17 19.72
N THR A 194 -18.89 1.78 19.52
CA THR A 194 -19.45 1.33 18.24
C THR A 194 -20.59 2.20 17.75
N ASP A 195 -21.27 2.96 18.63
CA ASP A 195 -22.36 3.84 18.24
C ASP A 195 -21.82 5.11 17.56
N LEU A 196 -22.20 5.32 16.29
CA LEU A 196 -21.77 6.47 15.52
C LEU A 196 -22.16 7.79 16.19
N GLU A 197 -23.33 7.89 16.82
CA GLU A 197 -23.77 9.15 17.45
C GLU A 197 -22.87 9.54 18.61
N GLU A 198 -22.47 8.58 19.45
CA GLU A 198 -21.55 8.83 20.56
C GLU A 198 -20.14 9.15 20.06
N ILE A 199 -19.66 8.45 19.02
CA ILE A 199 -18.38 8.75 18.37
C ILE A 199 -18.37 10.20 17.86
N LEU A 200 -19.44 10.64 17.20
CA LEU A 200 -19.56 12.01 16.68
C LEU A 200 -19.62 13.07 17.79
N ARG A 201 -20.30 12.77 18.91
CA ARG A 201 -20.33 13.64 20.08
C ARG A 201 -18.94 13.80 20.70
N GLU A 202 -18.19 12.71 20.82
CA GLU A 202 -16.83 12.76 21.33
C GLU A 202 -15.91 13.55 20.40
N ILE A 203 -16.04 13.37 19.08
CA ILE A 203 -15.28 14.17 18.09
C ILE A 203 -15.57 15.66 18.24
N ASP A 204 -16.83 16.07 18.42
CA ASP A 204 -17.19 17.48 18.60
C ASP A 204 -16.71 18.05 19.94
N SER A 205 -16.72 17.24 21.00
CA SER A 205 -16.26 17.61 22.34
C SER A 205 -14.73 17.73 22.41
N LEU A 206 -14.02 16.68 21.99
CA LEU A 206 -12.57 16.57 22.09
C LEU A 206 -11.85 17.44 21.06
N ARG A 207 -12.49 17.71 19.91
CA ARG A 207 -11.92 18.42 18.75
C ARG A 207 -10.52 17.88 18.38
N PRO A 208 -10.38 16.59 18.06
CA PRO A 208 -9.09 16.02 17.72
C PRO A 208 -8.59 16.57 16.38
N ASN A 209 -7.27 16.63 16.21
CA ASN A 209 -6.66 16.92 14.91
C ASN A 209 -6.82 15.74 13.96
N LEU A 210 -6.72 14.52 14.50
CA LEU A 210 -6.88 13.28 13.75
C LEU A 210 -7.76 12.29 14.52
N ALA A 211 -8.70 11.66 13.83
CA ALA A 211 -9.49 10.55 14.33
C ALA A 211 -9.21 9.27 13.54
N VAL A 212 -8.93 8.17 14.24
CA VAL A 212 -8.82 6.83 13.69
C VAL A 212 -10.10 6.05 13.99
N ILE A 213 -10.65 5.38 12.98
CA ILE A 213 -11.81 4.47 13.13
C ILE A 213 -11.38 3.04 12.76
N ASP A 214 -11.23 2.18 13.77
CA ASP A 214 -10.75 0.80 13.64
C ASP A 214 -11.80 -0.22 14.17
N SER A 215 -12.68 -0.78 13.34
CA SER A 215 -12.85 -0.61 11.90
C SER A 215 -14.25 -0.08 11.58
N ILE A 216 -14.46 0.46 10.37
CA ILE A 216 -15.76 1.01 9.99
C ILE A 216 -16.88 -0.04 9.99
N GLN A 217 -16.53 -1.33 9.84
CA GLN A 217 -17.49 -2.42 9.87
C GLN A 217 -18.16 -2.61 11.24
N THR A 218 -17.51 -2.20 12.34
CA THR A 218 -18.07 -2.32 13.68
C THR A 218 -18.94 -1.13 14.08
N VAL A 219 -18.84 -0.02 13.35
CA VAL A 219 -19.61 1.19 13.63
C VAL A 219 -21.04 1.02 13.15
N PHE A 220 -22.00 1.29 14.04
CA PHE A 220 -23.42 1.21 13.77
C PHE A 220 -24.07 2.59 13.89
N PHE A 221 -24.96 2.91 12.95
CA PHE A 221 -25.80 4.10 13.01
C PHE A 221 -27.24 3.71 13.39
N PRO A 222 -27.73 4.07 14.60
CA PRO A 222 -29.06 3.70 15.08
C PRO A 222 -30.23 4.18 14.23
N ALA A 223 -30.05 5.28 13.48
CA ALA A 223 -31.08 5.83 12.61
C ALA A 223 -31.41 4.94 11.40
N LEU A 224 -30.59 3.93 11.10
CA LEU A 224 -30.78 3.02 9.98
C LEU A 224 -31.33 1.66 10.44
N THR A 225 -32.23 1.09 9.64
CA THR A 225 -32.84 -0.23 9.92
C THR A 225 -31.96 -1.41 9.50
N SER A 226 -30.89 -1.16 8.74
CA SER A 226 -29.94 -2.17 8.29
C SER A 226 -29.02 -2.67 9.41
N ALA A 227 -28.66 -3.95 9.39
CA ALA A 227 -27.79 -4.55 10.39
C ALA A 227 -26.35 -3.95 10.37
N PRO A 228 -25.68 -3.83 11.54
CA PRO A 228 -24.27 -3.45 11.63
C PRO A 228 -23.39 -4.27 10.67
N GLY A 229 -22.37 -3.64 10.07
CA GLY A 229 -21.48 -4.28 9.10
C GLY A 229 -22.06 -4.47 7.68
N SER A 230 -23.36 -4.22 7.48
CA SER A 230 -23.94 -4.20 6.12
C SER A 230 -23.37 -3.06 5.27
N VAL A 231 -23.44 -3.21 3.94
CA VAL A 231 -23.02 -2.19 2.96
C VAL A 231 -23.65 -0.84 3.22
N ALA A 232 -24.94 -0.81 3.55
CA ALA A 232 -25.64 0.44 3.81
C ALA A 232 -25.17 1.13 5.09
N GLN A 233 -25.02 0.39 6.20
CA GLN A 233 -24.47 0.94 7.45
C GLN A 233 -23.10 1.54 7.20
N VAL A 234 -22.19 0.76 6.63
CA VAL A 234 -20.80 1.17 6.40
C VAL A 234 -20.71 2.40 5.50
N ARG A 235 -21.52 2.45 4.43
CA ARG A 235 -21.56 3.59 3.50
C ARG A 235 -22.07 4.86 4.18
N GLU A 236 -23.16 4.78 4.94
CA GLU A 236 -23.76 5.94 5.59
C GLU A 236 -22.91 6.45 6.76
N CYS A 237 -22.36 5.55 7.58
CA CYS A 237 -21.39 5.90 8.63
C CYS A 237 -20.20 6.66 8.04
N THR A 238 -19.63 6.16 6.94
CA THR A 238 -18.51 6.82 6.26
C THR A 238 -18.90 8.19 5.72
N ALA A 239 -20.10 8.33 5.14
CA ALA A 239 -20.59 9.60 4.62
C ALA A 239 -20.81 10.64 5.74
N ALA A 240 -21.37 10.22 6.87
CA ALA A 240 -21.54 11.06 8.05
C ALA A 240 -20.19 11.54 8.61
N LEU A 241 -19.24 10.61 8.77
CA LEU A 241 -17.87 10.92 9.18
C LEU A 241 -17.19 11.90 8.21
N MET A 242 -17.32 11.70 6.90
CA MET A 242 -16.73 12.60 5.89
C MET A 242 -17.30 14.01 5.98
N LYS A 243 -18.60 14.14 6.22
CA LYS A 243 -19.24 15.44 6.40
C LYS A 243 -18.68 16.17 7.62
N VAL A 244 -18.45 15.47 8.72
CA VAL A 244 -17.82 16.04 9.92
C VAL A 244 -16.35 16.38 9.67
N ALA A 245 -15.57 15.49 9.05
CA ALA A 245 -14.18 15.73 8.67
C ALA A 245 -14.00 17.05 7.88
N LYS A 246 -14.83 17.26 6.85
CA LYS A 246 -14.77 18.46 5.99
C LYS A 246 -15.37 19.73 6.62
N HIS A 247 -16.22 19.59 7.64
CA HIS A 247 -16.81 20.73 8.33
C HIS A 247 -15.90 21.24 9.45
N GLU A 248 -15.34 20.32 10.23
CA GLU A 248 -14.52 20.62 11.40
C GLU A 248 -13.01 20.63 11.11
N ASP A 249 -12.60 20.39 9.85
CA ASP A 249 -11.20 20.30 9.40
C ASP A 249 -10.40 19.22 10.15
N ILE A 250 -11.05 18.08 10.40
CA ILE A 250 -10.48 16.92 11.11
C ILE A 250 -10.00 15.89 10.09
N THR A 251 -8.77 15.42 10.28
CA THR A 251 -8.22 14.32 9.47
C THR A 251 -8.79 12.98 9.95
N MET A 252 -9.25 12.13 9.04
CA MET A 252 -9.79 10.82 9.39
C MET A 252 -9.02 9.68 8.73
N LEU A 253 -8.59 8.69 9.52
CA LEU A 253 -8.04 7.41 9.04
C LEU A 253 -9.04 6.31 9.36
N ILE A 254 -9.53 5.61 8.35
CA ILE A 254 -10.57 4.59 8.49
C ILE A 254 -10.00 3.23 8.08
N VAL A 255 -10.21 2.21 8.92
CA VAL A 255 -9.89 0.82 8.59
C VAL A 255 -11.10 0.16 7.94
N GLY A 256 -10.87 -0.50 6.81
CA GLY A 256 -11.83 -1.39 6.16
C GLY A 256 -11.27 -2.79 5.98
N HIS A 257 -11.95 -3.81 6.52
CA HIS A 257 -11.62 -5.20 6.25
C HIS A 257 -12.07 -5.64 4.85
N VAL A 258 -11.21 -6.38 4.14
CA VAL A 258 -11.60 -7.11 2.92
C VAL A 258 -12.09 -8.49 3.34
N THR A 259 -13.33 -8.82 3.02
CA THR A 259 -13.84 -10.19 3.18
C THR A 259 -13.69 -10.96 1.87
N LYS A 260 -13.17 -12.19 1.94
CA LYS A 260 -12.89 -13.05 0.77
C LYS A 260 -14.13 -13.50 0.00
N GLU A 261 -15.32 -13.28 0.55
CA GLU A 261 -16.59 -13.82 0.04
C GLU A 261 -17.62 -12.75 -0.38
N GLY A 262 -17.23 -11.48 -0.52
CA GLY A 262 -18.17 -10.42 -0.99
C GLY A 262 -19.31 -10.04 -0.02
N ALA A 263 -19.50 -10.81 1.06
CA ALA A 263 -20.65 -10.70 1.96
C ALA A 263 -20.63 -9.50 2.93
N ILE A 264 -19.50 -8.81 3.10
CA ILE A 264 -19.39 -7.61 3.95
C ILE A 264 -18.87 -6.47 3.09
N ALA A 265 -19.36 -5.25 3.35
CA ALA A 265 -18.99 -4.01 2.68
C ALA A 265 -17.48 -3.87 2.53
N GLY A 266 -16.96 -4.35 1.41
CA GLY A 266 -15.53 -4.29 1.13
C GLY A 266 -15.10 -2.83 0.95
N PRO A 267 -13.79 -2.53 1.06
CA PRO A 267 -13.27 -1.19 0.87
C PRO A 267 -13.67 -0.58 -0.49
N LYS A 268 -13.91 -1.43 -1.52
CA LYS A 268 -14.43 -1.06 -2.85
C LYS A 268 -15.70 -0.22 -2.82
N VAL A 269 -16.60 -0.46 -1.86
CA VAL A 269 -17.84 0.34 -1.71
C VAL A 269 -17.52 1.77 -1.27
N LEU A 270 -16.48 1.94 -0.47
CA LEU A 270 -16.08 3.20 0.13
C LEU A 270 -15.08 4.00 -0.71
N GLU A 271 -14.45 3.36 -1.71
CA GLU A 271 -13.39 3.98 -2.53
C GLU A 271 -13.79 5.33 -3.12
N HIS A 272 -15.04 5.47 -3.54
CA HIS A 272 -15.53 6.71 -4.14
C HIS A 272 -15.81 7.81 -3.12
N LEU A 273 -16.13 7.44 -1.87
CA LEU A 273 -16.51 8.38 -0.80
C LEU A 273 -15.29 9.05 -0.16
N VAL A 274 -14.17 8.37 -0.08
CA VAL A 274 -12.96 8.87 0.60
C VAL A 274 -12.03 9.66 -0.32
N ASP A 275 -11.10 10.43 0.23
CA ASP A 275 -10.14 11.19 -0.59
C ASP A 275 -8.96 10.32 -1.05
N THR A 276 -8.49 9.42 -0.18
CA THR A 276 -7.38 8.51 -0.44
C THR A 276 -7.75 7.08 -0.03
N VAL A 277 -7.36 6.09 -0.84
CA VAL A 277 -7.56 4.66 -0.61
C VAL A 277 -6.22 3.96 -0.70
N LEU A 278 -5.85 3.29 0.39
CA LEU A 278 -4.69 2.44 0.51
C LEU A 278 -5.12 0.99 0.72
N TYR A 279 -4.40 0.05 0.12
CA TYR A 279 -4.59 -1.38 0.33
C TYR A 279 -3.34 -1.98 0.96
N PHE A 280 -3.52 -2.63 2.10
CA PHE A 280 -2.47 -3.37 2.77
C PHE A 280 -2.59 -4.85 2.40
N GLU A 281 -1.61 -5.32 1.64
CA GLU A 281 -1.54 -6.63 1.05
C GLU A 281 -0.33 -7.39 1.59
N GLY A 282 -0.39 -8.71 1.60
CA GLY A 282 0.75 -9.57 1.89
C GLY A 282 0.37 -11.02 1.76
N ASP A 283 1.31 -11.83 1.28
CA ASP A 283 1.15 -13.28 1.26
C ASP A 283 1.35 -13.80 2.69
N ARG A 284 0.61 -14.86 3.06
CA ARG A 284 0.77 -15.55 4.34
C ARG A 284 2.17 -16.15 4.53
N PHE A 285 2.85 -16.43 3.42
CA PHE A 285 4.19 -17.03 3.41
C PHE A 285 5.31 -16.00 3.19
N ALA A 286 4.98 -14.75 2.86
CA ALA A 286 5.96 -13.67 2.76
C ALA A 286 6.10 -12.96 4.12
N SER A 287 7.33 -12.65 4.51
CA SER A 287 7.66 -11.79 5.66
C SER A 287 7.18 -10.35 5.45
N HIS A 288 7.14 -9.91 4.20
CA HIS A 288 6.88 -8.53 3.82
C HIS A 288 5.43 -8.28 3.43
N ARG A 289 4.98 -7.05 3.69
CA ARG A 289 3.62 -6.54 3.49
C ARG A 289 3.70 -5.27 2.67
N LEU A 290 2.85 -5.16 1.66
CA LEU A 290 2.85 -4.08 0.69
C LEU A 290 1.65 -3.18 0.95
N LEU A 291 1.90 -1.89 1.21
CA LEU A 291 0.89 -0.86 1.30
C LEU A 291 0.80 -0.14 -0.05
N ARG A 292 -0.24 -0.39 -0.82
CA ARG A 292 -0.44 0.18 -2.15
C ARG A 292 -1.41 1.34 -2.14
N THR A 293 -1.15 2.34 -2.95
CA THR A 293 -2.14 3.38 -3.26
C THR A 293 -3.06 2.90 -4.38
N VAL A 294 -4.38 3.05 -4.22
CA VAL A 294 -5.36 2.81 -5.29
C VAL A 294 -5.99 4.12 -5.76
N LYS A 295 -6.28 5.00 -4.82
CA LYS A 295 -6.81 6.34 -5.08
C LYS A 295 -6.07 7.33 -4.20
N ASN A 296 -5.60 8.44 -4.77
CA ASN A 296 -5.02 9.52 -3.99
C ASN A 296 -5.34 10.83 -4.68
N ARG A 297 -6.22 11.64 -4.06
CA ARG A 297 -6.55 12.98 -4.57
C ARG A 297 -5.43 13.99 -4.34
N PHE A 298 -4.42 13.63 -3.55
CA PHE A 298 -3.33 14.50 -3.15
C PHE A 298 -1.97 14.00 -3.63
N GLY A 299 -1.88 12.91 -4.38
CA GLY A 299 -0.61 12.30 -4.75
C GLY A 299 -0.76 11.28 -5.86
N ALA A 300 0.32 10.58 -6.19
CA ALA A 300 0.30 9.54 -7.21
C ALA A 300 -0.48 8.29 -6.74
N THR A 301 -1.19 7.65 -7.65
CA THR A 301 -2.00 6.43 -7.40
C THR A 301 -1.20 5.13 -7.54
N HIS A 302 0.12 5.23 -7.65
CA HIS A 302 1.01 4.12 -8.01
C HIS A 302 2.22 4.05 -7.07
N GLU A 303 2.13 4.66 -5.89
CA GLU A 303 3.16 4.56 -4.85
C GLU A 303 2.88 3.37 -3.92
N ILE A 304 3.97 2.78 -3.43
CA ILE A 304 3.95 1.58 -2.61
C ILE A 304 4.92 1.73 -1.45
N GLY A 305 4.42 1.39 -0.27
CA GLY A 305 5.18 1.29 0.97
C GLY A 305 5.42 -0.18 1.32
N ILE A 306 6.63 -0.53 1.76
CA ILE A 306 6.96 -1.92 2.10
C ILE A 306 7.26 -1.99 3.59
N PHE A 307 6.62 -2.95 4.25
CA PHE A 307 6.70 -3.16 5.68
C PHE A 307 7.01 -4.60 6.00
N GLU A 308 7.69 -4.85 7.11
CA GLU A 308 7.91 -6.18 7.67
C GLU A 308 7.29 -6.26 9.06
N MET A 309 6.65 -7.38 9.38
CA MET A 309 6.09 -7.59 10.71
C MET A 309 7.15 -8.27 11.60
N ILE A 310 7.70 -7.50 12.53
CA ILE A 310 8.68 -7.95 13.53
C ILE A 310 8.02 -8.08 14.91
N GLU A 311 8.79 -8.53 15.92
CA GLU A 311 8.31 -8.71 17.30
C GLU A 311 7.70 -7.43 17.89
N HIS A 312 8.26 -6.26 17.56
CA HIS A 312 7.87 -4.95 18.06
C HIS A 312 6.89 -4.19 17.15
N GLY A 313 6.33 -4.82 16.11
CA GLY A 313 5.34 -4.20 15.22
C GLY A 313 5.71 -4.21 13.75
N LEU A 314 5.23 -3.22 13.00
CA LEU A 314 5.59 -3.03 11.59
C LEU A 314 6.82 -2.15 11.49
N GLN A 315 7.83 -2.65 10.79
CA GLN A 315 9.05 -1.93 10.44
C GLN A 315 9.03 -1.55 8.97
N GLU A 316 9.45 -0.34 8.63
CA GLU A 316 9.59 0.10 7.24
C GLU A 316 10.81 -0.54 6.59
N VAL A 317 10.63 -0.97 5.35
CA VAL A 317 11.73 -1.43 4.50
C VAL A 317 12.10 -0.31 3.54
N SER A 318 13.14 0.45 3.91
CA SER A 318 13.61 1.59 3.11
C SER A 318 14.25 1.13 1.78
N ASN A 319 14.92 -0.02 1.78
CA ASN A 319 15.54 -0.60 0.59
C ASN A 319 14.93 -1.96 0.26
N PRO A 320 13.85 -2.02 -0.53
CA PRO A 320 13.16 -3.27 -0.80
C PRO A 320 13.97 -4.20 -1.68
N SER A 321 14.88 -3.66 -2.49
CA SER A 321 15.70 -4.46 -3.40
C SER A 321 16.61 -5.45 -2.65
N GLU A 322 17.02 -5.15 -1.41
CA GLU A 322 17.79 -6.10 -0.60
C GLU A 322 17.01 -7.37 -0.24
N LEU A 323 15.67 -7.29 -0.19
CA LEU A 323 14.82 -8.44 0.12
C LEU A 323 14.63 -9.38 -1.07
N PHE A 324 14.75 -8.84 -2.29
CA PHE A 324 14.46 -9.54 -3.54
C PHE A 324 15.72 -9.88 -4.35
N LEU A 325 16.89 -9.57 -3.80
CA LEU A 325 18.19 -9.97 -4.34
C LEU A 325 18.70 -11.20 -3.55
N GLY A 326 19.11 -12.25 -4.26
CA GLY A 326 19.81 -13.37 -3.66
C GLY A 326 21.24 -13.01 -3.27
N ASN A 327 21.97 -13.99 -2.75
CA ASN A 327 23.38 -13.81 -2.42
C ASN A 327 24.20 -13.61 -3.71
N ARG A 328 24.70 -12.39 -3.91
CA ARG A 328 25.47 -12.01 -5.12
C ARG A 328 26.87 -12.65 -5.15
N ASP A 329 27.34 -13.15 -4.00
CA ASP A 329 28.65 -13.79 -3.86
C ASP A 329 28.64 -15.28 -4.26
N ASP A 330 27.46 -15.88 -4.47
CA ASP A 330 27.31 -17.27 -4.92
C ASP A 330 26.38 -17.35 -6.16
N PRO A 331 26.88 -16.97 -7.35
CA PRO A 331 26.06 -16.92 -8.55
C PRO A 331 25.70 -18.33 -9.04
N ALA A 332 24.40 -18.64 -9.08
CA ALA A 332 23.88 -19.90 -9.59
C ALA A 332 23.48 -19.81 -11.08
N PRO A 333 23.63 -20.90 -11.86
CA PRO A 333 23.06 -20.98 -13.20
C PRO A 333 21.55 -20.75 -13.21
N GLY A 334 21.07 -20.07 -14.26
CA GLY A 334 19.65 -19.77 -14.40
C GLY A 334 19.14 -18.61 -13.55
N THR A 335 20.03 -17.85 -12.93
CA THR A 335 19.69 -16.59 -12.25
C THR A 335 19.85 -15.39 -13.19
N ALA A 336 18.99 -14.38 -13.03
CA ALA A 336 19.06 -13.16 -13.80
C ALA A 336 18.46 -11.99 -13.00
N ILE A 337 19.12 -10.83 -13.00
CA ILE A 337 18.64 -9.66 -12.27
C ILE A 337 17.85 -8.73 -13.19
N VAL A 338 16.65 -8.36 -12.78
CA VAL A 338 15.80 -7.40 -13.48
C VAL A 338 15.48 -6.22 -12.57
N VAL A 339 15.08 -5.11 -13.17
CA VAL A 339 14.46 -4.01 -12.42
C VAL A 339 12.99 -3.99 -12.79
N ALA A 340 12.14 -4.41 -11.85
CA ALA A 340 10.71 -4.28 -11.98
C ALA A 340 10.25 -2.89 -11.51
N CYS A 341 9.09 -2.41 -11.94
CA CYS A 341 8.45 -1.20 -11.45
C CYS A 341 7.07 -1.56 -10.94
N GLU A 342 6.89 -1.31 -9.66
CA GLU A 342 5.62 -1.46 -9.01
C GLU A 342 4.99 -0.06 -8.88
N GLY A 343 4.26 0.30 -9.93
CA GLY A 343 3.77 1.66 -10.10
C GLY A 343 4.86 2.64 -10.54
N THR A 344 5.35 3.49 -9.64
CA THR A 344 6.52 4.39 -9.85
C THR A 344 7.76 3.93 -9.08
N ARG A 345 7.64 2.87 -8.27
CA ARG A 345 8.75 2.39 -7.45
C ARG A 345 9.55 1.32 -8.21
N PRO A 346 10.80 1.62 -8.62
CA PRO A 346 11.68 0.59 -9.14
C PRO A 346 12.11 -0.35 -8.00
N ILE A 347 11.99 -1.65 -8.23
CA ILE A 347 12.41 -2.72 -7.32
C ILE A 347 13.32 -3.64 -8.11
N VAL A 348 14.54 -3.85 -7.64
CA VAL A 348 15.45 -4.80 -8.27
C VAL A 348 15.13 -6.20 -7.74
N VAL A 349 14.98 -7.15 -8.66
CA VAL A 349 14.46 -8.48 -8.37
C VAL A 349 15.33 -9.51 -9.07
N GLU A 350 15.68 -10.57 -8.35
CA GLU A 350 16.30 -11.76 -8.92
C GLU A 350 15.22 -12.70 -9.48
N LEU A 351 15.39 -13.10 -10.73
CA LEU A 351 14.63 -14.16 -11.37
C LEU A 351 15.46 -15.43 -11.39
N GLN A 352 14.80 -16.55 -11.11
CA GLN A 352 15.40 -17.87 -11.09
C GLN A 352 14.67 -18.75 -12.10
N ALA A 353 15.42 -19.48 -12.92
CA ALA A 353 14.88 -20.44 -13.86
C ALA A 353 15.57 -21.80 -13.70
N LEU A 354 14.77 -22.85 -13.77
CA LEU A 354 15.21 -24.23 -13.85
C LEU A 354 14.64 -24.87 -15.10
N VAL A 355 15.53 -25.22 -16.03
CA VAL A 355 15.19 -25.88 -17.29
C VAL A 355 15.79 -27.28 -17.28
N SER A 356 14.97 -28.30 -17.54
CA SER A 356 15.40 -29.70 -17.49
C SER A 356 14.71 -30.54 -18.57
N PRO A 357 15.34 -31.58 -19.13
CA PRO A 357 14.65 -32.51 -20.03
C PRO A 357 13.38 -33.07 -19.41
N THR A 358 12.28 -33.03 -20.17
CA THR A 358 11.00 -33.56 -19.68
C THR A 358 10.98 -35.08 -19.76
N SER A 359 10.52 -35.72 -18.69
CA SER A 359 10.19 -37.16 -18.67
C SER A 359 8.70 -37.42 -18.95
N TYR A 360 7.91 -36.37 -19.15
CA TYR A 360 6.47 -36.45 -19.38
C TYR A 360 6.12 -36.32 -20.87
N PRO A 361 4.93 -36.78 -21.30
CA PRO A 361 4.47 -36.58 -22.67
C PRO A 361 4.32 -35.10 -23.07
N SER A 362 4.07 -34.23 -22.10
CA SER A 362 4.04 -32.77 -22.30
C SER A 362 4.94 -32.08 -21.29
N PRO A 363 5.77 -31.12 -21.74
CA PRO A 363 6.66 -30.38 -20.85
C PRO A 363 5.87 -29.57 -19.84
N ARG A 364 6.36 -29.55 -18.60
CA ARG A 364 5.83 -28.71 -17.52
C ARG A 364 6.30 -27.28 -17.68
N ARG A 365 5.38 -26.34 -17.45
CA ARG A 365 5.66 -24.90 -17.46
C ARG A 365 5.04 -24.31 -16.21
N ALA A 366 5.86 -23.77 -15.33
CA ALA A 366 5.40 -23.20 -14.08
C ALA A 366 6.11 -21.86 -13.81
N GLY A 367 5.33 -20.88 -13.36
CA GLY A 367 5.78 -19.55 -13.00
C GLY A 367 5.32 -19.21 -11.59
N THR A 368 6.22 -18.76 -10.70
CA THR A 368 5.87 -18.20 -9.40
C THR A 368 6.22 -16.71 -9.39
N GLY A 369 5.24 -15.82 -9.19
CA GLY A 369 5.44 -14.38 -9.29
C GLY A 369 5.62 -13.86 -10.72
N ILE A 370 5.30 -14.67 -11.73
CA ILE A 370 5.44 -14.34 -13.16
C ILE A 370 4.13 -14.67 -13.88
N ASP A 371 3.71 -13.82 -14.82
CA ASP A 371 2.54 -14.10 -15.64
C ASP A 371 2.75 -15.32 -16.55
N TYR A 372 1.81 -16.26 -16.48
CA TYR A 372 1.88 -17.53 -17.20
C TYR A 372 1.87 -17.33 -18.73
N ASN A 373 1.04 -16.41 -19.24
CA ASN A 373 0.93 -16.18 -20.68
C ASN A 373 2.21 -15.58 -21.26
N ARG A 374 2.82 -14.64 -20.53
CA ARG A 374 4.14 -14.07 -20.86
C ARG A 374 5.22 -15.15 -20.88
N LEU A 375 5.29 -16.01 -19.87
CA LEU A 375 6.24 -17.13 -19.84
C LEU A 375 6.11 -18.01 -21.08
N VAL A 376 4.88 -18.40 -21.46
CA VAL A 376 4.65 -19.23 -22.66
C VAL A 376 5.08 -18.52 -23.95
N GLN A 377 4.83 -17.21 -24.07
CA GLN A 377 5.27 -16.42 -25.23
C GLN A 377 6.80 -16.35 -25.33
N ILE A 378 7.48 -16.11 -24.20
CA ILE A 378 8.95 -16.05 -24.14
C ILE A 378 9.56 -17.40 -24.53
N LEU A 379 9.02 -18.51 -24.02
CA LEU A 379 9.45 -19.86 -24.41
C LEU A 379 9.31 -20.10 -25.91
N ALA A 380 8.20 -19.67 -26.52
CA ALA A 380 7.99 -19.79 -27.96
C ALA A 380 8.99 -18.93 -28.78
N VAL A 381 9.33 -17.74 -28.29
CA VAL A 381 10.36 -16.89 -28.90
C VAL A 381 11.74 -17.54 -28.82
N LEU A 382 12.11 -18.08 -27.66
CA LEU A 382 13.39 -18.80 -27.49
C LEU A 382 13.48 -20.02 -28.42
N GLU A 383 12.40 -20.79 -28.57
CA GLU A 383 12.38 -21.94 -29.47
C GLU A 383 12.48 -21.52 -30.94
N LYS A 384 11.68 -20.55 -31.38
CA LYS A 384 11.63 -20.17 -32.80
C LYS A 384 12.81 -19.31 -33.26
N ARG A 385 13.34 -18.44 -32.38
CA ARG A 385 14.34 -17.42 -32.75
C ARG A 385 15.75 -17.75 -32.28
N VAL A 386 15.89 -18.42 -31.14
CA VAL A 386 17.20 -18.82 -30.59
C VAL A 386 17.51 -20.29 -30.92
N GLY A 387 16.48 -21.12 -31.14
CA GLY A 387 16.64 -22.52 -31.53
C GLY A 387 16.77 -23.48 -30.35
N ILE A 388 16.32 -23.07 -29.15
CA ILE A 388 16.32 -23.95 -27.98
C ILE A 388 15.07 -24.84 -28.03
N PRO A 389 15.18 -26.18 -27.95
CA PRO A 389 14.04 -27.07 -28.14
C PRO A 389 13.12 -27.12 -26.90
N MET A 390 12.44 -26.00 -26.59
CA MET A 390 11.56 -25.85 -25.41
C MET A 390 10.38 -26.82 -25.41
N SER A 391 9.99 -27.34 -26.57
CA SER A 391 9.02 -28.44 -26.68
C SER A 391 9.42 -29.73 -25.95
N LYS A 392 10.70 -29.90 -25.59
CA LYS A 392 11.24 -31.10 -24.91
C LYS A 392 11.75 -30.82 -23.49
N LEU A 393 11.55 -29.61 -22.99
CA LEU A 393 12.13 -29.15 -21.74
C LEU A 393 11.03 -28.70 -20.78
N ASP A 394 11.08 -29.18 -19.55
CA ASP A 394 10.37 -28.58 -18.45
C ASP A 394 11.01 -27.22 -18.12
N SER A 395 10.19 -26.22 -17.80
CA SER A 395 10.62 -24.88 -17.43
C SER A 395 9.89 -24.42 -16.18
N TYR A 396 10.66 -24.14 -15.14
CA TYR A 396 10.19 -23.52 -13.90
C TYR A 396 10.84 -22.15 -13.78
N VAL A 397 10.07 -21.09 -13.56
CA VAL A 397 10.61 -19.76 -13.36
C VAL A 397 9.98 -19.14 -12.12
N ALA A 398 10.78 -18.48 -11.29
CA ALA A 398 10.32 -17.85 -10.06
C ALA A 398 10.96 -16.46 -9.89
N SER A 399 10.22 -15.56 -9.27
CA SER A 399 10.77 -14.33 -8.69
C SER A 399 11.24 -14.62 -7.27
N ALA A 400 12.47 -14.22 -6.94
CA ALA A 400 12.97 -14.25 -5.57
C ALA A 400 12.06 -13.43 -4.64
N GLY A 401 11.92 -13.88 -3.39
CA GLY A 401 11.07 -13.26 -2.37
C GLY A 401 9.55 -13.29 -2.67
N GLY A 402 9.11 -14.01 -3.72
CA GLY A 402 7.69 -14.18 -4.04
C GLY A 402 7.00 -12.93 -4.59
N LEU A 403 7.76 -11.89 -4.97
CA LEU A 403 7.21 -10.68 -5.56
C LEU A 403 6.55 -11.00 -6.91
N ASN A 404 5.36 -10.44 -7.14
CA ASN A 404 4.67 -10.61 -8.42
C ASN A 404 5.16 -9.55 -9.42
N VAL A 405 6.02 -9.94 -10.35
CA VAL A 405 6.65 -9.08 -11.36
C VAL A 405 5.94 -9.18 -12.72
N ALA A 406 4.63 -9.00 -12.71
CA ALA A 406 3.79 -9.11 -13.91
C ALA A 406 3.86 -7.85 -14.81
N GLU A 407 4.98 -7.64 -15.51
CA GLU A 407 5.13 -6.51 -16.43
C GLU A 407 6.04 -6.80 -17.65
N PRO A 408 6.01 -5.97 -18.72
CA PRO A 408 6.83 -6.20 -19.91
C PRO A 408 8.35 -6.06 -19.69
N ALA A 409 8.78 -5.24 -18.73
CA ALA A 409 10.21 -4.94 -18.55
C ALA A 409 11.06 -6.12 -18.12
N VAL A 410 10.45 -7.14 -17.51
CA VAL A 410 11.16 -8.32 -16.99
C VAL A 410 11.32 -9.43 -18.03
N ASP A 411 10.68 -9.33 -19.20
CA ASP A 411 10.70 -10.38 -20.22
C ASP A 411 12.12 -10.77 -20.65
N LEU A 412 12.98 -9.77 -20.83
CA LEU A 412 14.38 -10.00 -21.21
C LEU A 412 15.13 -10.79 -20.14
N GLY A 413 14.90 -10.49 -18.86
CA GLY A 413 15.48 -11.22 -17.75
C GLY A 413 14.97 -12.65 -17.65
N ILE A 414 13.66 -12.87 -17.83
CA ILE A 414 13.07 -14.22 -17.89
C ILE A 414 13.73 -15.03 -19.03
N ALA A 415 13.84 -14.43 -20.21
CA ALA A 415 14.45 -15.09 -21.37
C ALA A 415 15.91 -15.49 -21.10
N ILE A 416 16.68 -14.60 -20.50
CA ILE A 416 18.10 -14.84 -20.19
C ILE A 416 18.26 -15.85 -19.06
N ALA A 417 17.45 -15.79 -18.00
CA ALA A 417 17.43 -16.78 -16.91
C ALA A 417 17.20 -18.20 -17.47
N ILE A 418 16.20 -18.36 -18.34
CA ILE A 418 15.90 -19.65 -18.99
C ILE A 418 17.07 -20.14 -19.83
N VAL A 419 17.69 -19.25 -20.62
CA VAL A 419 18.86 -19.62 -21.46
C VAL A 419 20.07 -19.97 -20.60
N ALA A 420 20.32 -19.22 -19.53
CA ALA A 420 21.39 -19.44 -18.57
C ALA A 420 21.23 -20.81 -17.88
N SER A 421 20.01 -21.16 -17.48
CA SER A 421 19.67 -22.47 -16.92
C SER A 421 19.88 -23.60 -17.94
N PHE A 422 19.35 -23.43 -19.17
CA PHE A 422 19.50 -24.42 -20.24
C PHE A 422 20.97 -24.67 -20.64
N ARG A 423 21.81 -23.64 -20.59
CA ARG A 423 23.23 -23.72 -20.95
C ARG A 423 24.14 -24.08 -19.77
N ASP A 424 23.59 -24.17 -18.57
CA ASP A 424 24.33 -24.30 -17.31
C ASP A 424 25.42 -23.22 -17.17
N ARG A 425 24.98 -21.96 -17.29
CA ARG A 425 25.85 -20.77 -17.26
C ARG A 425 25.32 -19.74 -16.27
N THR A 426 26.23 -18.99 -15.68
CA THR A 426 25.92 -17.85 -14.82
C THR A 426 25.82 -16.56 -15.65
N VAL A 427 24.87 -15.71 -15.27
CA VAL A 427 24.79 -14.32 -15.74
C VAL A 427 25.63 -13.49 -14.79
N ASP A 428 26.29 -12.44 -15.28
CA ASP A 428 27.05 -11.54 -14.41
C ASP A 428 26.15 -10.89 -13.33
N PRO A 429 26.41 -11.11 -12.02
CA PRO A 429 25.63 -10.54 -10.92
C PRO A 429 25.67 -9.00 -10.85
N GLY A 430 26.66 -8.38 -11.50
CA GLY A 430 26.79 -6.93 -11.64
C GLY A 430 25.93 -6.33 -12.77
N THR A 431 25.19 -7.16 -13.51
CA THR A 431 24.40 -6.74 -14.69
C THR A 431 22.90 -6.81 -14.43
N VAL A 432 22.17 -5.73 -14.72
CA VAL A 432 20.70 -5.73 -14.77
C VAL A 432 20.17 -5.87 -16.20
N LEU A 433 19.02 -6.51 -16.34
CA LEU A 433 18.37 -6.80 -17.61
C LEU A 433 17.01 -6.12 -17.65
N ILE A 434 16.78 -5.26 -18.65
CA ILE A 434 15.53 -4.51 -18.78
C ILE A 434 15.09 -4.53 -20.24
N GLY A 435 13.88 -4.99 -20.52
CA GLY A 435 13.30 -4.91 -21.85
C GLY A 435 12.14 -5.87 -22.09
N GLU A 436 11.24 -5.46 -22.97
CA GLU A 436 10.14 -6.32 -23.45
C GLU A 436 10.61 -7.18 -24.61
N VAL A 437 10.21 -8.46 -24.61
CA VAL A 437 10.54 -9.40 -25.69
C VAL A 437 9.37 -9.50 -26.66
N GLY A 438 9.57 -9.00 -27.88
CA GLY A 438 8.60 -9.17 -28.96
C GLY A 438 8.62 -10.57 -29.57
N LEU A 439 7.50 -11.00 -30.17
CA LEU A 439 7.37 -12.30 -30.86
C LEU A 439 8.34 -12.50 -32.05
N GLY A 440 8.91 -11.40 -32.57
CA GLY A 440 9.95 -11.42 -33.59
C GLY A 440 11.36 -11.68 -33.05
N GLY A 441 11.53 -11.77 -31.72
CA GLY A 441 12.83 -11.84 -31.04
C GLY A 441 13.51 -10.48 -30.88
N GLN A 442 12.81 -9.37 -31.13
CA GLN A 442 13.29 -8.03 -30.89
C GLN A 442 13.11 -7.62 -29.42
N VAL A 443 14.04 -6.81 -28.91
CA VAL A 443 13.95 -6.20 -27.58
C VAL A 443 13.35 -4.80 -27.72
N ARG A 444 12.25 -4.52 -27.01
CA ARG A 444 11.48 -3.27 -27.12
C ARG A 444 11.63 -2.42 -25.86
N SER A 445 11.54 -1.10 -26.07
CA SER A 445 11.54 -0.10 -25.00
C SER A 445 10.37 -0.30 -24.03
N VAL A 446 10.62 0.02 -22.76
CA VAL A 446 9.63 -0.05 -21.68
C VAL A 446 9.53 1.28 -20.96
N SER A 447 8.46 1.45 -20.17
CA SER A 447 8.23 2.66 -19.40
C SER A 447 9.24 2.85 -18.28
N GLN A 448 9.42 4.12 -17.87
CA GLN A 448 10.18 4.51 -16.68
C GLN A 448 11.65 4.04 -16.66
N MET A 449 12.31 3.97 -17.82
CA MET A 449 13.70 3.50 -17.90
C MET A 449 14.68 4.29 -17.02
N GLU A 450 14.51 5.61 -16.93
CA GLU A 450 15.34 6.46 -16.06
C GLU A 450 15.24 6.07 -14.58
N LEU A 451 14.03 5.78 -14.07
CA LEU A 451 13.83 5.34 -12.69
C LEU A 451 14.51 3.99 -12.45
N ARG A 452 14.37 3.06 -13.41
CA ARG A 452 14.98 1.73 -13.32
C ARG A 452 16.51 1.79 -13.30
N LEU A 453 17.10 2.56 -14.21
CA LEU A 453 18.55 2.73 -14.30
C LEU A 453 19.12 3.43 -13.07
N LYS A 454 18.42 4.46 -12.58
CA LYS A 454 18.83 5.18 -11.36
C LYS A 454 18.82 4.25 -10.14
N GLU A 455 17.83 3.39 -9.99
CA GLU A 455 17.76 2.43 -8.88
C GLU A 455 18.85 1.35 -8.99
N ALA A 456 19.08 0.81 -10.19
CA ALA A 456 20.17 -0.13 -10.43
C ALA A 456 21.54 0.49 -10.08
N ALA A 457 21.80 1.72 -10.51
CA ALA A 457 23.02 2.44 -10.18
C ALA A 457 23.16 2.70 -8.67
N LYS A 458 22.08 3.10 -8.00
CA LYS A 458 22.04 3.31 -6.54
C LYS A 458 22.42 2.06 -5.75
N LEU A 459 22.06 0.88 -6.26
CA LEU A 459 22.37 -0.43 -5.66
C LEU A 459 23.72 -1.01 -6.13
N GLY A 460 24.53 -0.21 -6.83
CA GLY A 460 25.90 -0.56 -7.21
C GLY A 460 26.01 -1.53 -8.39
N PHE A 461 24.97 -1.70 -9.20
CA PHE A 461 25.09 -2.46 -10.44
C PHE A 461 25.99 -1.70 -11.43
N LYS A 462 26.89 -2.45 -12.08
CA LYS A 462 27.93 -1.89 -12.96
C LYS A 462 27.47 -1.80 -14.40
N ARG A 463 26.57 -2.69 -14.84
CA ARG A 463 26.13 -2.81 -16.23
C ARG A 463 24.62 -2.95 -16.33
N ALA A 464 24.03 -2.42 -17.39
CA ALA A 464 22.61 -2.57 -17.72
C ALA A 464 22.43 -2.92 -19.19
N ILE A 465 21.81 -4.08 -19.46
CA ILE A 465 21.40 -4.47 -20.81
C ILE A 465 20.00 -3.95 -21.06
N VAL A 466 19.87 -3.07 -22.04
CA VAL A 466 18.64 -2.31 -22.30
C VAL A 466 18.28 -2.30 -23.79
N PRO A 467 17.03 -1.97 -24.16
CA PRO A 467 16.62 -1.91 -25.56
C PRO A 467 17.35 -0.77 -26.29
N LYS A 468 17.83 -1.03 -27.50
CA LYS A 468 18.47 -0.02 -28.36
C LYS A 468 17.45 1.02 -28.81
N GLY A 469 17.82 2.30 -28.72
CA GLY A 469 17.07 3.40 -29.36
C GLY A 469 17.01 4.68 -28.55
N GLN A 470 17.06 4.60 -27.22
CA GLN A 470 17.11 5.76 -26.33
C GLN A 470 18.55 6.00 -25.83
N LYS A 471 18.89 7.28 -25.67
CA LYS A 471 20.06 7.71 -24.92
C LYS A 471 19.61 8.02 -23.49
N TYR A 472 20.39 7.61 -22.52
CA TYR A 472 20.10 7.82 -21.11
C TYR A 472 21.16 8.74 -20.50
N PRO A 473 20.82 9.49 -19.45
CA PRO A 473 21.81 10.20 -18.64
C PRO A 473 22.86 9.24 -18.08
N ASP A 474 24.04 9.77 -17.79
CA ASP A 474 25.10 8.98 -17.14
C ASP A 474 24.76 8.82 -15.66
N TYR A 475 24.41 7.59 -15.27
CA TYR A 475 24.15 7.21 -13.89
C TYR A 475 25.31 6.42 -13.26
N ASN A 476 26.52 6.48 -13.84
CA ASN A 476 27.66 5.66 -13.43
C ASN A 476 27.40 4.14 -13.56
N ILE A 477 26.63 3.77 -14.60
CA ILE A 477 26.33 2.39 -14.99
C ILE A 477 26.58 2.24 -16.48
N GLU A 478 27.30 1.19 -16.89
CA GLU A 478 27.58 0.92 -18.29
C GLU A 478 26.30 0.46 -19.00
N ILE A 479 25.86 1.19 -20.03
CA ILE A 479 24.67 0.85 -20.80
C ILE A 479 25.05 0.01 -22.02
N LEU A 480 24.50 -1.20 -22.11
CA LEU A 480 24.66 -2.15 -23.22
C LEU A 480 23.37 -2.23 -24.05
N PRO A 481 23.24 -1.45 -25.14
CA PRO A 481 22.02 -1.42 -25.94
C PRO A 481 21.91 -2.64 -26.88
N VAL A 482 20.80 -3.37 -26.79
CA VAL A 482 20.53 -4.57 -27.59
C VAL A 482 19.28 -4.42 -28.45
N SER A 483 19.28 -5.03 -29.64
CA SER A 483 18.11 -5.00 -30.55
C SER A 483 17.37 -6.32 -30.60
N LYS A 484 18.06 -7.45 -30.37
CA LYS A 484 17.48 -8.79 -30.37
C LYS A 484 17.84 -9.54 -29.09
N VAL A 485 16.99 -10.50 -28.74
CA VAL A 485 17.21 -11.38 -27.58
C VAL A 485 18.56 -12.11 -27.68
N ILE A 486 18.98 -12.48 -28.90
CA ILE A 486 20.26 -13.17 -29.11
C ILE A 486 21.47 -12.29 -28.76
N ASP A 487 21.40 -10.98 -29.04
CA ASP A 487 22.45 -10.02 -28.70
C ASP A 487 22.55 -9.88 -27.18
N ALA A 488 21.39 -9.88 -26.50
CA ALA A 488 21.30 -9.82 -25.06
C ALA A 488 21.87 -11.06 -24.37
N ILE A 489 21.62 -12.26 -24.92
CA ILE A 489 22.20 -13.51 -24.41
C ILE A 489 23.74 -13.45 -24.47
N ILE A 490 24.29 -12.98 -25.60
CA ILE A 490 25.75 -12.85 -25.79
C ILE A 490 26.33 -11.82 -24.82
N ALA A 491 25.64 -10.71 -24.59
CA ALA A 491 26.10 -9.66 -23.68
C ALA A 491 26.00 -10.07 -22.20
N ALA A 492 25.00 -10.87 -21.82
CA ALA A 492 24.70 -11.23 -20.44
C ALA A 492 25.50 -12.42 -19.92
N ILE A 493 25.79 -13.40 -20.79
CA ILE A 493 26.49 -14.63 -20.41
C ILE A 493 27.95 -14.51 -20.86
N PRO A 494 28.91 -14.42 -19.92
CA PRO A 494 30.33 -14.32 -20.28
C PRO A 494 30.78 -15.51 -21.13
N HIS A 495 31.59 -15.26 -22.16
CA HIS A 495 32.36 -16.33 -22.79
C HIS A 495 33.34 -16.89 -21.75
N GLN A 496 33.24 -18.16 -21.37
CA GLN A 496 34.35 -18.82 -20.68
C GLN A 496 35.54 -18.78 -21.61
N ILE A 497 36.53 -17.98 -21.25
CA ILE A 497 37.90 -18.22 -21.69
C ILE A 497 38.33 -19.38 -20.79
N LEU A 498 38.52 -20.56 -21.38
CA LEU A 498 39.19 -21.65 -20.67
C LEU A 498 40.59 -21.15 -20.32
N GLU A 499 40.88 -20.95 -19.04
CA GLU A 499 42.24 -20.67 -18.61
C GLU A 499 43.02 -21.99 -18.60
N ALA A 500 44.34 -21.93 -18.83
CA ALA A 500 45.16 -23.14 -18.93
C ALA A 500 45.10 -24.01 -17.65
N SER A 501 44.77 -23.40 -16.50
CA SER A 501 44.52 -24.07 -15.22
C SER A 501 43.28 -24.96 -15.20
N ASP A 502 42.27 -24.69 -16.05
CA ASP A 502 41.03 -25.49 -16.13
C ASP A 502 41.23 -26.81 -16.90
N LEU A 503 42.40 -26.98 -17.52
CA LEU A 503 42.78 -28.16 -18.31
C LEU A 503 43.79 -29.07 -17.57
N GLU A 504 44.20 -28.69 -16.36
CA GLU A 504 45.01 -29.57 -15.52
C GLU A 504 44.10 -30.62 -14.87
N LEU A 505 44.35 -31.88 -15.21
CA LEU A 505 43.68 -33.03 -14.60
C LEU A 505 44.25 -33.22 -13.19
N ASP A 506 43.39 -33.15 -12.17
CA ASP A 506 43.70 -33.53 -10.78
C ASP A 506 44.31 -34.94 -10.65
#